data_AF-A0A1V1W7A6-F1
#
_entry.id   AF-A0A1V1W7A6-F1
#
_cell.length_a   1.000
_cell.length_b   1.000
_cell.length_c   1.000
_cell.angle_alpha   90.00
_cell.angle_beta   90.00
_cell.angle_gamma   90.00
#
_symmetry.space_group_name_H-M   'P 1'
#
loop_
_entity.id
_entity.type
_entity.pdbx_description
1 polymer ?
#
loop_
_entity_poly.entity_id
_entity_poly.type
_entity_poly.pdbx_seq_one_letter_code
_entity_poly.pdbx_strand_id
1 'polypeptide(L)'
;MTRTARLLAAGALALTAAAAGCASGVEGETAGDCSLQIRHDGDTYTSYGFTDREGTRYTPADEASCEDVGEHPRGSVFSEDAPRVTTWTFSGYSPDDVLGVRFDADSFTVYVADSVAPDERDRIFEELAPHQTERRSRLRHPRATALVPDGTGGRASVRSARSTSGSRRHHDTRSSGP
;
A
#
# COMPACT_ATOMS: atom_id res chain seq x y z
N MET A 1 -44.00 -13.56 60.36
CA MET A 1 -45.21 -12.71 60.32
C MET A 1 -44.91 -11.38 61.00
N THR A 2 -44.61 -10.32 60.24
CA THR A 2 -44.48 -8.91 60.70
C THR A 2 -44.35 -8.04 59.44
N ARG A 3 -45.47 -7.59 58.85
CA ARG A 3 -46.10 -6.26 58.96
C ARG A 3 -45.19 -5.05 58.64
N THR A 4 -45.33 -4.56 57.41
CA THR A 4 -45.58 -3.15 56.98
C THR A 4 -44.85 -1.99 57.67
N ALA A 5 -44.15 -1.17 56.86
CA ALA A 5 -44.33 0.29 56.85
C ALA A 5 -43.90 0.90 55.51
N ARG A 6 -44.84 1.55 54.83
CA ARG A 6 -44.58 2.48 53.71
C ARG A 6 -44.16 3.81 54.32
N LEU A 7 -43.09 4.42 53.79
CA LEU A 7 -42.86 5.86 53.93
C LEU A 7 -42.50 6.43 52.56
N LEU A 8 -43.43 7.25 52.07
CA LEU A 8 -43.27 8.19 50.98
C LEU A 8 -42.28 9.28 51.41
N ALA A 9 -41.29 9.59 50.58
CA ALA A 9 -40.59 10.87 50.63
C ALA A 9 -40.31 11.33 49.20
N ALA A 10 -41.15 12.25 48.75
CA ALA A 10 -40.91 13.09 47.59
C ALA A 10 -39.66 13.95 47.85
N GLY A 11 -38.78 14.00 46.86
CA GLY A 11 -37.56 14.80 46.92
C GLY A 11 -37.02 15.04 45.52
N ALA A 12 -37.77 15.80 44.72
CA ALA A 12 -37.26 16.41 43.51
C ALA A 12 -36.27 17.52 43.92
N LEU A 13 -34.98 17.32 43.66
CA LEU A 13 -34.02 18.42 43.56
C LEU A 13 -33.27 18.28 42.24
N ALA A 14 -33.63 19.17 41.32
CA ALA A 14 -32.91 19.37 40.07
C ALA A 14 -31.53 19.96 40.37
N LEU A 15 -30.47 19.23 40.02
CA LEU A 15 -29.15 19.82 39.77
C LEU A 15 -28.89 19.79 38.26
N THR A 16 -29.34 20.86 37.61
CA THR A 16 -28.82 21.28 36.30
C THR A 16 -27.41 21.81 36.47
N ALA A 17 -26.41 20.94 36.29
CA ALA A 17 -25.05 21.39 36.03
C ALA A 17 -24.98 21.83 34.57
N ALA A 18 -24.92 23.15 34.35
CA ALA A 18 -24.59 23.74 33.07
C ALA A 18 -23.14 23.37 32.73
N ALA A 19 -22.97 22.28 31.98
CA ALA A 19 -21.74 22.05 31.26
C ALA A 19 -21.65 23.13 30.18
N ALA A 20 -20.73 24.06 30.34
CA ALA A 20 -20.23 24.89 29.26
C ALA A 20 -19.59 23.95 28.22
N GLY A 21 -20.42 23.41 27.34
CA GLY A 21 -19.99 22.64 26.19
C GLY A 21 -19.24 23.56 25.25
N CYS A 22 -17.97 23.23 25.01
CA CYS A 22 -17.18 23.81 23.95
C CYS A 22 -17.91 23.60 22.62
N ALA A 23 -18.58 24.63 22.11
CA ALA A 23 -19.08 24.65 20.75
C ALA A 23 -17.91 24.92 19.79
N SER A 24 -17.06 23.91 19.60
CA SER A 24 -16.27 23.79 18.39
C SER A 24 -17.16 23.12 17.34
N GLY A 25 -18.15 23.86 16.85
CA GLY A 25 -18.89 23.49 15.65
C GLY A 25 -18.00 23.68 14.44
N VAL A 26 -17.07 22.74 14.25
CA VAL A 26 -16.55 22.47 12.91
C VAL A 26 -17.56 21.48 12.34
N GLU A 27 -18.52 22.00 11.58
CA GLU A 27 -19.23 21.20 10.58
C GLU A 27 -18.17 20.81 9.54
N GLY A 28 -17.35 19.82 9.90
CA GLY A 28 -16.42 19.20 8.98
C GLY A 28 -17.27 18.42 8.00
N GLU A 29 -17.26 18.84 6.74
CA GLU A 29 -17.60 17.98 5.61
C GLU A 29 -17.07 16.58 5.93
N THR A 30 -17.97 15.61 6.03
CA THR A 30 -17.60 14.24 6.33
C THR A 30 -16.89 13.73 5.08
N ALA A 31 -15.58 13.96 5.00
CA ALA A 31 -14.74 13.40 3.96
C ALA A 31 -14.93 11.89 4.05
N GLY A 32 -15.60 11.31 3.05
CA GLY A 32 -15.66 9.86 2.94
C GLY A 32 -14.24 9.35 2.81
N ASP A 33 -13.84 8.39 3.63
CA ASP A 33 -12.52 7.75 3.50
C ASP A 33 -12.45 7.07 2.13
N CYS A 34 -11.88 7.78 1.15
CA CYS A 34 -11.65 7.28 -0.21
C CYS A 34 -10.47 6.31 -0.22
N SER A 35 -10.73 5.10 0.25
CA SER A 35 -9.80 4.00 0.10
C SER A 35 -9.68 3.65 -1.39
N LEU A 36 -8.46 3.48 -1.88
CA LEU A 36 -8.23 2.96 -3.22
C LEU A 36 -8.74 1.52 -3.27
N GLN A 37 -9.61 1.22 -4.24
CA GLN A 37 -10.21 -0.09 -4.40
C GLN A 37 -10.14 -0.53 -5.85
N ILE A 38 -10.02 -1.84 -6.05
CA ILE A 38 -10.19 -2.49 -7.34
C ILE A 38 -11.24 -3.59 -7.25
N ARG A 39 -11.88 -3.93 -8.36
CA ARG A 39 -12.83 -5.04 -8.45
C ARG A 39 -12.42 -6.00 -9.56
N HIS A 40 -12.31 -7.27 -9.21
CA HIS A 40 -11.98 -8.34 -10.14
C HIS A 40 -12.92 -9.52 -9.91
N ASP A 41 -13.55 -10.02 -10.98
CA ASP A 41 -14.50 -11.14 -10.97
C ASP A 41 -15.65 -11.01 -9.94
N GLY A 42 -15.99 -9.78 -9.57
CA GLY A 42 -17.05 -9.45 -8.62
C GLY A 42 -16.57 -9.22 -7.19
N ASP A 43 -15.33 -9.56 -6.88
CA ASP A 43 -14.72 -9.34 -5.57
C ASP A 43 -14.05 -7.97 -5.50
N THR A 44 -14.25 -7.27 -4.37
CA THR A 44 -13.62 -5.98 -4.08
C THR A 44 -12.34 -6.19 -3.28
N TYR A 45 -11.29 -5.49 -3.68
CA TYR A 45 -10.01 -5.46 -3.00
C TYR A 45 -9.70 -4.04 -2.58
N THR A 46 -9.23 -3.87 -1.34
CA THR A 46 -8.88 -2.57 -0.77
C THR A 46 -7.36 -2.43 -0.67
N SER A 47 -6.81 -1.26 -1.02
CA SER A 47 -5.38 -1.01 -0.92
C SER A 47 -4.93 -1.09 0.54
N TYR A 48 -3.86 -1.83 0.79
CA TYR A 48 -3.37 -2.08 2.15
C TYR A 48 -1.91 -1.62 2.36
N GLY A 49 -1.15 -1.44 1.28
CA GLY A 49 0.23 -1.00 1.39
C GLY A 49 1.00 -1.06 0.07
N PHE A 50 2.33 -1.12 0.16
CA PHE A 50 3.21 -1.20 -1.00
C PHE A 50 4.23 -2.33 -0.83
N THR A 51 4.69 -2.88 -1.94
CA THR A 51 5.75 -3.90 -1.97
C THR A 51 6.67 -3.67 -3.16
N ASP A 52 7.94 -4.05 -2.99
CA ASP A 52 8.95 -4.13 -4.05
C ASP A 52 9.24 -5.59 -4.45
N ARG A 53 8.40 -6.54 -4.00
CA ARG A 53 8.53 -7.95 -4.40
C ARG A 53 8.16 -8.09 -5.88
N GLU A 54 8.85 -8.99 -6.56
CA GLU A 54 8.53 -9.30 -7.96
C GLU A 54 7.10 -9.82 -8.10
N GLY A 55 6.36 -9.22 -9.02
CA GLY A 55 4.98 -9.60 -9.35
C GLY A 55 4.88 -10.18 -10.76
N THR A 56 4.01 -11.17 -10.95
CA THR A 56 3.68 -11.72 -12.28
C THR A 56 2.41 -11.07 -12.81
N ARG A 57 2.44 -10.54 -14.03
CA ARG A 57 1.26 -9.93 -14.67
C ARG A 57 0.10 -10.93 -14.69
N TYR A 58 -1.07 -10.50 -14.25
CA TYR A 58 -2.26 -11.33 -14.16
C TYR A 58 -3.34 -10.83 -15.14
N THR A 59 -4.36 -10.12 -14.66
CA THR A 59 -5.54 -9.74 -15.45
C THR A 59 -5.96 -8.29 -15.19
N PRO A 60 -6.73 -7.63 -16.07
CA PRO A 60 -7.30 -6.33 -15.74
C PRO A 60 -8.35 -6.39 -14.62
N ALA A 61 -8.46 -5.33 -13.83
CA ALA A 61 -9.50 -5.11 -12.82
C ALA A 61 -10.09 -3.71 -12.98
N ASP A 62 -11.35 -3.53 -12.55
CA ASP A 62 -11.99 -2.21 -12.48
C ASP A 62 -11.36 -1.42 -11.32
N GLU A 63 -11.06 -0.14 -11.51
CA GLU A 63 -10.56 0.76 -10.47
C GLU A 63 -11.71 1.66 -9.99
N ALA A 64 -11.87 1.77 -8.68
CA ALA A 64 -12.86 2.67 -8.09
C ALA A 64 -12.43 4.13 -8.26
N SER A 65 -13.42 4.98 -8.53
CA SER A 65 -13.25 6.44 -8.49
C SER A 65 -13.60 6.99 -7.12
N CYS A 66 -12.80 7.94 -6.65
CA CYS A 66 -13.13 8.66 -5.42
C CYS A 66 -14.16 9.75 -5.72
N GLU A 67 -15.29 9.68 -5.02
CA GLU A 67 -16.37 10.67 -5.03
C GLU A 67 -16.58 11.21 -3.61
N ASP A 68 -15.56 11.88 -3.08
CA ASP A 68 -15.54 12.50 -1.74
C ASP A 68 -15.92 13.99 -1.74
N VAL A 69 -16.12 14.59 -2.92
CA VAL A 69 -16.52 15.99 -3.07
C VAL A 69 -17.97 16.10 -3.55
N GLY A 70 -18.76 16.96 -2.89
CA GLY A 70 -20.13 17.30 -3.30
C GLY A 70 -21.13 17.31 -2.15
N GLU A 71 -22.41 17.57 -2.45
CA GLU A 71 -23.49 17.60 -1.46
C GLU A 71 -23.71 16.22 -0.79
N HIS A 72 -23.34 15.14 -1.49
CA HIS A 72 -23.49 13.75 -1.04
C HIS A 72 -22.24 12.92 -1.38
N PRO A 73 -21.15 13.01 -0.59
CA PRO A 73 -19.95 12.22 -0.83
C PRO A 73 -20.28 10.73 -0.71
N ARG A 74 -19.92 9.95 -1.74
CA ARG A 74 -20.17 8.50 -1.82
C ARG A 74 -18.94 7.66 -1.52
N GLY A 75 -17.75 8.28 -1.47
CA GLY A 75 -16.49 7.59 -1.20
C GLY A 75 -15.99 6.84 -2.43
N SER A 76 -15.52 5.59 -2.25
CA SER A 76 -15.00 4.76 -3.33
C SER A 76 -16.14 4.12 -4.12
N VAL A 77 -16.29 4.45 -5.40
CA VAL A 77 -17.41 4.01 -6.26
C VAL A 77 -16.89 3.37 -7.55
N PHE A 78 -17.46 2.22 -7.90
CA PHE A 78 -17.26 1.57 -9.19
C PHE A 78 -18.37 1.97 -10.17
N SER A 79 -18.06 2.83 -11.13
CA SER A 79 -18.99 3.19 -12.21
C SER A 79 -19.10 2.07 -13.26
N GLU A 80 -20.13 2.14 -14.12
CA GLU A 80 -20.28 1.19 -15.25
C GLU A 80 -19.11 1.31 -16.25
N ASP A 81 -18.55 2.51 -16.38
CA ASP A 81 -17.38 2.82 -17.21
C ASP A 81 -16.10 2.96 -16.38
N ALA A 82 -15.96 2.17 -15.31
CA ALA A 82 -14.80 2.23 -14.42
C ALA A 82 -13.49 2.08 -15.21
N PRO A 83 -12.46 2.90 -14.91
CA PRO A 83 -11.13 2.71 -15.47
C PRO A 83 -10.62 1.30 -15.18
N ARG A 84 -9.84 0.72 -16.09
CA ARG A 84 -9.25 -0.60 -15.89
C ARG A 84 -7.76 -0.52 -15.65
N VAL A 85 -7.30 -1.13 -14.56
CA VAL A 85 -5.88 -1.28 -14.24
C VAL A 85 -5.43 -2.71 -14.52
N THR A 86 -4.17 -2.88 -14.92
CA THR A 86 -3.58 -4.23 -14.94
C THR A 86 -3.31 -4.66 -13.51
N THR A 87 -3.49 -5.94 -13.19
CA THR A 87 -3.10 -6.50 -11.89
C THR A 87 -1.91 -7.45 -12.00
N TRP A 88 -1.28 -7.72 -10.86
CA TRP A 88 -0.16 -8.62 -10.70
C TRP A 88 -0.39 -9.55 -9.49
N THR A 89 0.20 -10.74 -9.53
CA THR A 89 0.18 -11.72 -8.45
C THR A 89 1.54 -11.84 -7.80
N PHE A 90 1.55 -12.19 -6.52
CA PHE A 90 2.77 -12.38 -5.73
C PHE A 90 2.95 -13.85 -5.37
N SER A 91 4.18 -14.36 -5.46
CA SER A 91 4.49 -15.74 -5.12
C SER A 91 4.12 -16.04 -3.65
N GLY A 92 3.34 -17.10 -3.44
CA GLY A 92 2.90 -17.53 -2.10
C GLY A 92 1.50 -17.06 -1.71
N TYR A 93 0.83 -16.24 -2.53
CA TYR A 93 -0.54 -15.77 -2.27
C TYR A 93 -1.48 -16.16 -3.41
N SER A 94 -2.75 -16.41 -3.07
CA SER A 94 -3.81 -16.61 -4.06
C SER A 94 -4.17 -15.28 -4.73
N PRO A 95 -4.43 -15.24 -6.05
CA PRO A 95 -5.02 -14.05 -6.69
C PRO A 95 -6.38 -13.66 -6.11
N ASP A 96 -7.11 -14.61 -5.51
CA ASP A 96 -8.39 -14.36 -4.84
C ASP A 96 -8.25 -13.60 -3.51
N ASP A 97 -7.04 -13.62 -2.93
CA ASP A 97 -6.75 -12.96 -1.65
C ASP A 97 -5.97 -11.66 -1.84
N VAL A 98 -5.00 -11.66 -2.78
CA VAL A 98 -4.03 -10.57 -2.93
C VAL A 98 -3.74 -10.29 -4.40
N LEU A 99 -3.86 -9.01 -4.76
CA LEU A 99 -3.45 -8.49 -6.06
C LEU A 99 -2.52 -7.29 -5.88
N GLY A 100 -1.67 -7.04 -6.87
CA GLY A 100 -0.85 -5.85 -6.97
C GLY A 100 -1.31 -4.96 -8.12
N VAL A 101 -1.14 -3.65 -7.99
CA VAL A 101 -1.17 -2.69 -9.11
C VAL A 101 0.17 -1.96 -9.15
N ARG A 102 0.86 -2.05 -10.28
CA ARG A 102 2.19 -1.46 -10.47
C ARG A 102 2.10 0.05 -10.64
N PHE A 103 2.84 0.82 -9.83
CA PHE A 103 2.93 2.28 -9.92
C PHE A 103 4.34 2.81 -10.26
N ASP A 104 5.38 1.99 -10.12
CA ASP A 104 6.76 2.26 -10.58
C ASP A 104 7.31 1.02 -11.31
N ALA A 105 8.55 1.05 -11.80
CA ALA A 105 9.17 -0.07 -12.53
C ALA A 105 9.10 -1.39 -11.74
N ASP A 106 9.42 -1.31 -10.44
CA ASP A 106 9.60 -2.47 -9.56
C ASP A 106 8.72 -2.40 -8.29
N SER A 107 7.78 -1.44 -8.21
CA SER A 107 6.95 -1.21 -7.03
C SER A 107 5.46 -1.31 -7.31
N PHE A 108 4.75 -1.95 -6.38
CA PHE A 108 3.32 -2.28 -6.48
C PHE A 108 2.56 -1.77 -5.26
N THR A 109 1.38 -1.22 -5.47
CA THR A 109 0.35 -1.08 -4.44
C THR A 109 -0.28 -2.46 -4.22
N VAL A 110 -0.31 -2.92 -2.99
CA VAL A 110 -0.91 -4.20 -2.59
C VAL A 110 -2.39 -3.97 -2.27
N TYR A 111 -3.24 -4.76 -2.90
CA TYR A 111 -4.68 -4.81 -2.70
C TYR A 111 -5.03 -6.18 -2.10
N VAL A 112 -5.81 -6.17 -1.02
CA VAL A 112 -6.25 -7.39 -0.32
C VAL A 112 -7.77 -7.50 -0.42
N ALA A 113 -8.29 -8.68 -0.75
CA ALA A 113 -9.72 -8.90 -0.91
C ALA A 113 -10.47 -8.60 0.39
N ASP A 114 -11.66 -8.00 0.27
CA ASP A 114 -12.50 -7.67 1.42
C ASP A 114 -13.09 -8.91 2.12
N SER A 115 -12.99 -10.09 1.48
CA SER A 115 -13.33 -11.39 2.07
C SER A 115 -12.28 -11.91 3.06
N VAL A 116 -11.03 -11.45 2.97
CA VAL A 116 -9.94 -11.87 3.85
C VAL A 116 -10.16 -11.32 5.26
N ALA A 117 -9.96 -12.15 6.29
CA ALA A 117 -10.15 -11.75 7.69
C ALA A 117 -9.15 -10.63 8.10
N PRO A 118 -9.53 -9.67 8.96
CA PRO A 118 -8.65 -8.55 9.33
C PRO A 118 -7.25 -8.97 9.80
N ASP A 119 -7.16 -9.93 10.72
CA ASP A 119 -5.88 -10.46 11.23
C ASP A 119 -5.01 -11.07 10.12
N GLU A 120 -5.64 -11.62 9.08
CA GLU A 120 -4.95 -12.18 7.92
C GLU A 120 -4.40 -11.07 7.01
N ARG A 121 -5.14 -9.96 6.84
CA ARG A 121 -4.68 -8.81 6.04
C ARG A 121 -3.42 -8.21 6.65
N ASP A 122 -3.40 -8.06 7.98
CA ASP A 122 -2.24 -7.57 8.71
C ASP A 122 -1.02 -8.48 8.51
N ARG A 123 -1.20 -9.80 8.60
CA ARG A 123 -0.12 -10.76 8.33
C ARG A 123 0.40 -10.66 6.89
N ILE A 124 -0.49 -10.67 5.91
CA ILE A 124 -0.13 -10.53 4.49
C ILE A 124 0.70 -9.27 4.27
N PHE A 125 0.28 -8.15 4.87
CA PHE A 125 0.99 -6.89 4.76
C PHE A 125 2.38 -6.95 5.38
N GLU A 126 2.53 -7.48 6.59
CA GLU A 126 3.83 -7.60 7.25
C GLU A 126 4.82 -8.45 6.44
N GLU A 127 4.33 -9.49 5.77
CA GLU A 127 5.13 -10.39 4.93
C GLU A 127 5.48 -9.80 3.55
N LEU A 128 4.60 -8.98 2.98
CA LEU A 128 4.82 -8.31 1.69
C LEU A 128 5.55 -6.98 1.83
N ALA A 129 5.50 -6.34 3.00
CA ALA A 129 6.09 -5.03 3.22
C ALA A 129 7.59 -5.06 2.90
N PRO A 130 8.13 -4.00 2.26
CA PRO A 130 9.54 -3.93 1.94
C PRO A 130 10.35 -4.03 3.23
N HIS A 131 11.10 -5.14 3.39
CA HIS A 131 12.02 -5.28 4.48
C HIS A 131 13.09 -4.18 4.35
N GLN A 132 13.04 -3.16 5.22
CA GLN A 132 14.07 -2.11 5.29
C GLN A 132 15.47 -2.62 5.69
N THR A 133 15.64 -3.94 5.77
CA THR A 133 16.78 -4.66 6.32
C THR A 133 18.09 -4.38 5.58
N GLU A 134 18.06 -3.99 4.30
CA GLU A 134 19.30 -3.74 3.55
C GLU A 134 19.82 -2.29 3.61
N ARG A 135 18.96 -1.29 3.79
CA ARG A 135 19.40 0.11 3.85
C ARG A 135 20.14 0.44 5.15
N ARG A 136 19.84 -0.26 6.25
CA ARG A 136 20.59 -0.15 7.51
C ARG A 136 21.95 -0.87 7.48
N SER A 137 22.11 -1.93 6.68
CA SER A 137 23.39 -2.65 6.56
C SER A 137 24.43 -1.89 5.73
N ARG A 138 24.00 -1.07 4.75
CA ARG A 138 24.93 -0.20 4.00
C ARG A 138 25.37 1.06 4.75
N LEU A 139 24.63 1.48 5.79
CA LEU A 139 25.00 2.62 6.65
C LEU A 139 25.87 2.23 7.86
N ARG A 140 26.06 0.93 8.13
CA ARG A 140 26.96 0.42 9.20
C ARG A 140 28.33 -0.05 8.70
N HIS A 141 28.75 0.35 7.51
CA HIS A 141 30.14 0.25 7.10
C HIS A 141 30.63 1.66 6.75
N PRO A 142 31.10 2.47 7.73
CA PRO A 142 32.04 3.51 7.38
C PRO A 142 33.17 2.80 6.64
N ARG A 143 33.34 3.14 5.36
CA ARG A 143 34.54 2.81 4.60
C ARG A 143 35.68 3.30 5.49
N ALA A 144 36.34 2.39 6.19
CA ALA A 144 37.60 2.68 6.85
C ALA A 144 38.55 3.00 5.71
N THR A 145 38.61 4.27 5.34
CA THR A 145 39.64 4.83 4.50
C THR A 145 40.92 4.61 5.28
N ALA A 146 41.56 3.46 5.06
CA ALA A 146 42.92 3.26 5.47
C ALA A 146 43.71 4.41 4.84
N LEU A 147 44.18 5.32 5.69
CA LEU A 147 45.16 6.33 5.35
C LEU A 147 46.35 5.58 4.76
N VAL A 148 46.48 5.64 3.44
CA VAL A 148 47.70 5.24 2.73
C VAL A 148 48.71 6.34 3.05
N PRO A 149 49.83 6.04 3.74
CA PRO A 149 50.89 7.01 3.90
C PRO A 149 51.49 7.34 2.53
N ASP A 150 51.59 8.64 2.29
CA ASP A 150 52.18 9.25 1.11
C ASP A 150 53.61 8.75 0.90
N GLY A 151 53.85 8.20 -0.28
CA GLY A 151 55.06 7.45 -0.59
C GLY A 151 55.45 7.61 -2.05
N THR A 152 55.97 8.80 -2.37
CA THR A 152 57.04 9.03 -3.36
C THR A 152 56.86 8.44 -4.76
N GLY A 153 56.56 9.35 -5.70
CA GLY A 153 57.38 9.54 -6.92
C GLY A 153 57.35 8.47 -7.99
N GLY A 154 56.71 8.77 -9.13
CA GLY A 154 56.90 7.97 -10.33
C GLY A 154 56.06 8.44 -11.51
N ARG A 155 56.58 9.40 -12.29
CA ARG A 155 56.08 9.71 -13.63
C ARG A 155 56.18 8.47 -14.52
N ALA A 156 55.09 8.10 -15.19
CA ALA A 156 55.15 7.49 -16.51
C ALA A 156 53.83 7.74 -17.26
N SER A 157 53.95 8.47 -18.37
CA SER A 157 53.07 8.39 -19.53
C SER A 157 52.82 6.93 -19.93
N VAL A 158 51.71 6.66 -20.62
CA VAL A 158 51.66 5.96 -21.94
C VAL A 158 50.23 5.46 -22.26
N ARG A 159 49.70 6.02 -23.37
CA ARG A 159 48.90 5.44 -24.48
C ARG A 159 47.57 4.71 -24.25
N SER A 160 46.55 5.29 -24.92
CA SER A 160 45.65 4.71 -25.92
C SER A 160 45.66 3.21 -26.23
N ALA A 161 44.47 2.60 -26.15
CA ALA A 161 43.87 1.67 -27.11
C ALA A 161 42.34 1.70 -26.83
N ARG A 162 41.40 2.04 -27.73
CA ARG A 162 41.01 1.53 -29.07
C ARG A 162 40.62 0.04 -29.09
N SER A 163 39.48 -0.23 -29.75
CA SER A 163 38.87 -1.53 -30.08
C SER A 163 38.03 -2.19 -28.97
N THR A 164 36.85 -2.76 -29.22
CA THR A 164 36.27 -3.26 -30.48
C THR A 164 34.75 -3.39 -30.37
N SER A 165 34.08 -3.08 -31.48
CA SER A 165 32.70 -3.38 -31.81
C SER A 165 32.40 -4.89 -31.72
N GLY A 166 31.33 -5.27 -31.03
CA GLY A 166 30.84 -6.65 -30.96
C GLY A 166 29.42 -6.76 -31.52
N SER A 167 29.33 -7.14 -32.79
CA SER A 167 28.11 -7.44 -33.55
C SER A 167 27.74 -8.93 -33.37
N ARG A 168 26.50 -9.24 -32.93
CA ARG A 168 25.79 -10.54 -33.13
C ARG A 168 24.28 -10.26 -33.06
N ARG A 169 23.58 -10.13 -34.20
CA ARG A 169 22.95 -11.17 -35.04
C ARG A 169 21.82 -11.95 -34.36
N HIS A 170 20.60 -11.64 -34.82
CA HIS A 170 19.52 -12.52 -35.31
C HIS A 170 19.25 -13.85 -34.58
N HIS A 171 18.00 -13.99 -34.15
CA HIS A 171 17.27 -15.25 -34.28
C HIS A 171 15.81 -15.01 -34.68
N ASP A 172 15.56 -15.22 -35.98
CA ASP A 172 14.37 -15.85 -36.58
C ASP A 172 13.99 -17.14 -35.80
N THR A 173 12.78 -17.71 -35.75
CA THR A 173 11.50 -17.60 -36.47
C THR A 173 10.51 -18.58 -35.80
N ARG A 174 9.20 -18.36 -36.00
CA ARG A 174 8.11 -19.38 -36.13
C ARG A 174 7.86 -20.38 -34.99
N SER A 175 6.59 -20.46 -34.56
CA SER A 175 5.72 -21.56 -35.03
C SER A 175 4.25 -21.25 -34.78
N SER A 176 3.46 -21.29 -35.85
CA SER A 176 2.00 -21.32 -35.83
C SER A 176 1.54 -22.77 -35.72
N GLY A 177 0.58 -23.05 -34.84
CA GLY A 177 -0.13 -24.32 -34.75
C GLY A 177 -1.64 -24.07 -34.75
N PRO A 178 -2.43 -25.08 -35.17
CA PRO A 178 -3.76 -24.95 -35.77
C PRO A 178 -4.87 -24.45 -34.84
#